data_AF-A0A1G4KQM8-F1
#
_entry.id   AF-A0A1G4KQM8-F1
#
_cell.length_a   1.000
_cell.length_b   1.000
_cell.length_c   1.000
_cell.angle_alpha   90.00
_cell.angle_beta   90.00
_cell.angle_gamma   90.00
#
_symmetry.space_group_name_H-M   'P 1'
#
loop_
_entity.id
_entity.type
_entity.pdbx_description
1 polymer ?
#
loop_
_entity_poly.entity_id
_entity_poly.type
_entity_poly.pdbx_seq_one_letter_code
_entity_poly.pdbx_strand_id
1 'polypeptide(L)'
;MLSILANLLLWSILGCLGRIALIELTNYPHSYINTGINIGTCLWVNFAACLIISAINRNRIPNKNDNSKGPLYIGLTVGFCGTLSTFSSLIMEASLKAFDISDGTHDMRYKNSAYGIMEWLSVILVQFGVSSLGFLIGQTINIQEYLGYVTKYRTPENDRYFRYAVIIGSILLLLLILFLAIFLPDSNFFRHWATSICFAPVGCFLRYFLSQQLNGTLKRTGIFLGTLICNLVAVLVESICFLLLRISLITRKTDITVLNSIIVGFCGTLSTTSTLMVELASLTPVHRYKYFTASVFLSFLFPVLIIGVYNWTRGLSPD
;
A
#
# COMPACT_ATOMS: atom_id res chain seq x y z
N MET A 1 -18.94 -4.52 15.12
CA MET A 1 -18.73 -4.11 13.71
C MET A 1 -18.43 -2.62 13.57
N LEU A 2 -19.34 -1.71 13.98
CA LEU A 2 -19.17 -0.26 13.82
C LEU A 2 -17.82 0.30 14.29
N SER A 3 -17.38 -0.08 15.50
CA SER A 3 -16.08 0.35 16.04
C SER A 3 -14.89 -0.10 15.20
N ILE A 4 -14.97 -1.26 14.53
CA ILE A 4 -13.91 -1.73 13.61
C ILE A 4 -13.91 -0.87 12.35
N LEU A 5 -15.08 -0.61 11.77
CA LEU A 5 -15.20 0.22 10.56
C LEU A 5 -14.72 1.65 10.81
N ALA A 6 -15.04 2.25 11.96
CA ALA A 6 -14.53 3.57 12.33
C ALA A 6 -13.00 3.60 12.50
N ASN A 7 -12.41 2.56 13.10
CA ASN A 7 -10.97 2.43 13.19
C ASN A 7 -10.34 2.27 11.79
N LEU A 8 -10.90 1.40 10.95
CA LEU A 8 -10.44 1.24 9.57
C LEU A 8 -10.54 2.55 8.79
N LEU A 9 -11.64 3.31 8.93
CA LEU A 9 -11.81 4.62 8.30
C LEU A 9 -10.72 5.59 8.74
N LEU A 10 -10.59 5.82 10.06
CA LEU A 10 -9.59 6.74 10.62
C LEU A 10 -8.16 6.38 10.17
N TRP A 11 -7.78 5.12 10.37
CA TRP A 11 -6.42 4.68 10.14
C TRP A 11 -6.09 4.48 8.67
N SER A 12 -7.08 4.23 7.80
CA SER A 12 -6.87 4.21 6.35
C SER A 12 -6.55 5.59 5.78
N ILE A 13 -7.22 6.63 6.30
CA ILE A 13 -6.93 8.03 5.94
C ILE A 13 -5.51 8.40 6.37
N LEU A 14 -5.17 8.13 7.64
CA LEU A 14 -3.85 8.46 8.18
C LEU A 14 -2.71 7.67 7.53
N GLY A 15 -2.93 6.38 7.23
CA GLY A 15 -1.93 5.56 6.55
C GLY A 15 -1.71 5.99 5.10
N CYS A 16 -2.79 6.30 4.36
CA CYS A 16 -2.67 6.85 3.01
C CYS A 16 -1.99 8.22 2.98
N LEU A 17 -2.34 9.12 3.90
CA LEU A 17 -1.67 10.41 4.04
C LEU A 17 -0.18 10.23 4.35
N GLY A 18 0.15 9.32 5.29
CA GLY A 18 1.52 8.98 5.63
C GLY A 18 2.30 8.41 4.44
N ARG A 19 1.66 7.61 3.59
CA ARG A 19 2.28 7.10 2.35
C ARG A 19 2.60 8.22 1.39
N ILE A 20 1.62 9.08 1.07
CA ILE A 20 1.81 10.19 0.13
C ILE A 20 2.91 11.11 0.65
N ALA A 21 2.84 11.51 1.92
CA ALA A 21 3.83 12.41 2.53
C ALA A 21 5.24 11.82 2.56
N LEU A 22 5.38 10.52 2.85
CA LEU A 22 6.70 9.88 2.93
C LEU A 22 7.30 9.62 1.54
N ILE A 23 6.47 9.32 0.53
CA ILE A 23 6.93 9.25 -0.87
C ILE A 23 7.45 10.63 -1.29
N GLU A 24 6.68 11.69 -1.04
CA GLU A 24 7.09 13.06 -1.38
C GLU A 24 8.38 13.47 -0.65
N LEU A 25 8.47 13.20 0.66
CA LEU A 25 9.64 13.54 1.47
C LEU A 25 10.92 12.81 1.02
N THR A 26 10.77 11.62 0.45
CA THR A 26 11.89 10.79 -0.02
C THR A 26 12.11 10.89 -1.53
N ASN A 27 11.33 11.76 -2.20
CA ASN A 27 11.53 12.11 -3.59
C ASN A 27 12.42 13.35 -3.68
N TYR A 28 13.73 13.13 -3.87
CA TYR A 28 14.70 14.20 -4.03
C TYR A 28 15.69 13.88 -5.16
N PRO A 29 16.28 14.93 -5.79
CA PRO A 29 17.27 14.76 -6.84
C PRO A 29 18.45 13.89 -6.38
N HIS A 30 18.95 13.04 -7.27
CA HIS A 30 20.12 12.18 -7.02
C HIS A 30 19.95 11.14 -5.90
N SER A 31 18.72 10.84 -5.47
CA SER A 31 18.48 9.67 -4.63
C SER A 31 18.88 8.39 -5.37
N TYR A 32 19.58 7.48 -4.67
CA TYR A 32 19.97 6.17 -5.20
C TYR A 32 18.77 5.34 -5.70
N ILE A 33 17.60 5.56 -5.11
CA ILE A 33 16.36 4.81 -5.37
C ILE A 33 15.46 5.60 -6.34
N ASN A 34 15.91 6.75 -6.85
CA ASN A 34 15.10 7.51 -7.79
C ASN A 34 14.95 6.71 -9.09
N THR A 35 13.70 6.47 -9.47
CA THR A 35 13.37 5.64 -10.61
C THR A 35 13.53 6.37 -11.94
N GLY A 36 13.93 7.66 -11.94
CA GLY A 36 13.98 8.48 -13.15
C GLY A 36 12.57 8.80 -13.67
N ILE A 37 11.57 8.58 -12.82
CA ILE A 37 10.15 8.80 -13.03
C ILE A 37 9.68 9.66 -11.85
N ASN A 38 9.01 10.79 -12.10
CA ASN A 38 8.61 11.80 -11.11
C ASN A 38 7.56 11.30 -10.10
N ILE A 39 7.27 10.00 -10.07
CA ILE A 39 6.29 9.35 -9.19
C ILE A 39 6.90 8.98 -7.83
N GLY A 40 8.23 9.00 -7.70
CA GLY A 40 8.94 8.59 -6.47
C GLY A 40 9.00 7.07 -6.29
N THR A 41 9.47 6.61 -5.13
CA THR A 41 9.61 5.17 -4.81
C THR A 41 8.75 4.78 -3.61
N CYS A 42 8.17 3.57 -3.63
CA CYS A 42 7.45 3.04 -2.48
C CYS A 42 8.34 2.35 -1.42
N LEU A 43 9.67 2.45 -1.55
CA LEU A 43 10.62 1.73 -0.69
C LEU A 43 10.44 2.05 0.79
N TRP A 44 10.46 3.33 1.14
CA TRP A 44 10.43 3.79 2.53
C TRP A 44 9.08 3.54 3.21
N VAL A 45 7.98 3.65 2.45
CA VAL A 45 6.64 3.38 2.98
C VAL A 45 6.43 1.90 3.26
N ASN A 46 6.94 1.01 2.40
CA ASN A 46 6.89 -0.43 2.62
C ASN A 46 7.79 -0.86 3.78
N PHE A 47 9.00 -0.28 3.90
CA PHE A 47 9.86 -0.45 5.07
C PHE A 47 9.15 -0.08 6.37
N ALA A 48 8.63 1.15 6.46
CA ALA A 48 8.00 1.69 7.66
C ALA A 48 6.76 0.87 8.06
N ALA A 49 5.91 0.53 7.10
CA ALA A 49 4.73 -0.29 7.36
C ALA A 49 5.08 -1.71 7.85
N CYS A 50 6.12 -2.35 7.27
CA CYS A 50 6.58 -3.67 7.71
C CYS A 50 7.19 -3.64 9.11
N LEU A 51 7.93 -2.58 9.44
CA LEU A 51 8.45 -2.35 10.78
C LEU A 51 7.33 -2.19 11.80
N ILE A 52 6.37 -1.30 11.53
CA ILE A 52 5.28 -0.98 12.46
C ILE A 52 4.35 -2.18 12.65
N ILE A 53 3.95 -2.88 11.57
CA ILE A 53 3.06 -4.04 11.68
C ILE A 53 3.71 -5.19 12.47
N SER A 54 5.03 -5.38 12.29
CA SER A 54 5.79 -6.41 12.99
C SER A 54 5.95 -6.09 14.47
N ALA A 55 6.27 -4.84 14.81
CA ALA A 55 6.31 -4.36 16.19
C ALA A 55 4.95 -4.52 16.89
N ILE A 56 3.84 -4.15 16.24
CA ILE A 56 2.50 -4.35 16.80
C ILE A 56 2.19 -5.84 17.02
N ASN A 57 2.53 -6.69 16.07
CA ASN A 57 2.28 -8.13 16.17
C ASN A 57 3.10 -8.80 17.27
N ARG A 58 4.36 -8.39 17.44
CA ARG A 58 5.26 -8.90 18.49
C ARG A 58 4.76 -8.55 19.90
N ASN A 59 4.26 -7.33 20.05
CA ASN A 59 3.85 -6.80 21.35
C ASN A 59 2.36 -7.04 21.67
N ARG A 60 1.68 -7.85 20.86
CA ARG A 60 0.29 -8.21 21.11
C ARG A 60 0.19 -9.06 22.37
N ILE A 61 -0.48 -8.54 23.39
CA ILE A 61 -0.85 -9.30 24.59
C ILE A 61 -2.04 -10.22 24.21
N PRO A 62 -1.88 -11.55 24.24
CA PRO A 62 -3.00 -12.46 24.02
C PRO A 62 -3.94 -12.38 25.22
N ASN A 63 -5.17 -11.90 25.01
CA ASN A 63 -6.17 -11.87 26.07
C ASN A 63 -6.80 -13.26 26.16
N LYS A 64 -6.69 -13.94 27.31
CA LYS A 64 -7.19 -15.33 27.51
C LYS A 64 -8.69 -15.50 27.21
N ASN A 65 -9.47 -14.41 27.25
CA ASN A 65 -10.93 -14.44 27.12
C ASN A 65 -11.46 -13.83 25.80
N ASP A 66 -10.62 -13.32 24.90
CA ASP A 66 -11.07 -12.70 23.65
C ASP A 66 -10.38 -13.34 22.44
N ASN A 67 -11.10 -14.25 21.78
CA ASN A 67 -10.66 -14.88 20.53
C ASN A 67 -10.58 -13.86 19.36
N SER A 68 -11.10 -12.65 19.52
CA SER A 68 -11.15 -11.62 18.48
C SER A 68 -10.02 -10.57 18.61
N LYS A 69 -9.52 -10.10 17.46
CA LYS A 69 -8.59 -8.98 17.41
C LYS A 69 -9.35 -7.68 17.73
N GLY A 70 -8.91 -6.92 18.72
CA GLY A 70 -9.57 -5.66 19.12
C GLY A 70 -9.61 -4.61 17.99
N PRO A 71 -10.60 -3.70 17.97
CA PRO A 71 -10.79 -2.72 16.88
C PRO A 71 -9.57 -1.84 16.59
N LEU A 72 -8.86 -1.40 17.62
CA LEU A 72 -7.64 -0.59 17.48
C LEU A 72 -6.50 -1.38 16.82
N TYR A 73 -6.32 -2.65 17.20
CA TYR A 73 -5.33 -3.51 16.56
C TYR A 73 -5.64 -3.67 15.07
N ILE A 74 -6.91 -3.92 14.72
CA ILE A 74 -7.34 -4.01 13.31
C ILE A 74 -7.10 -2.67 12.60
N GLY A 75 -7.45 -1.55 13.24
CA GLY A 75 -7.18 -0.20 12.72
C GLY A 75 -5.72 0.05 12.42
N LEU A 76 -4.81 -0.21 13.37
CA LEU A 76 -3.38 0.02 13.18
C LEU A 76 -2.73 -0.95 12.19
N THR A 77 -3.13 -2.21 12.19
CA THR A 77 -2.53 -3.22 11.29
C THR A 77 -3.14 -3.19 9.90
N VAL A 78 -4.45 -3.41 9.79
CA VAL A 78 -5.14 -3.48 8.50
C VAL A 78 -5.37 -2.08 7.93
N GLY A 79 -5.78 -1.12 8.76
CA GLY A 79 -5.97 0.27 8.35
C GLY A 79 -4.64 0.97 8.08
N PHE A 80 -3.91 1.35 9.12
CA PHE A 80 -2.72 2.19 9.00
C PHE A 80 -1.59 1.51 8.22
N CYS A 81 -1.01 0.40 8.74
CA CYS A 81 0.12 -0.26 8.07
C CYS A 81 -0.28 -0.77 6.67
N GLY A 82 -1.49 -1.30 6.55
CA GLY A 82 -2.02 -1.79 5.28
C GLY A 82 -2.16 -0.71 4.21
N THR A 83 -2.55 0.52 4.55
CA THR A 83 -2.68 1.65 3.61
C THR A 83 -1.42 2.51 3.47
N LEU A 84 -0.51 2.42 4.44
CA LEU A 84 0.83 2.99 4.38
C LEU A 84 1.70 2.21 3.40
N SER A 85 1.67 0.88 3.44
CA SER A 85 2.33 0.03 2.43
C SER A 85 1.52 -0.02 1.13
N THR A 86 2.21 -0.30 0.03
CA THR A 86 1.57 -0.56 -1.26
C THR A 86 2.36 -1.63 -2.02
N PHE A 87 1.66 -2.65 -2.49
CA PHE A 87 2.24 -3.70 -3.32
C PHE A 87 2.06 -3.39 -4.81
N SER A 88 0.96 -2.72 -5.17
CA SER A 88 0.69 -2.37 -6.55
C SER A 88 1.70 -1.39 -7.13
N SER A 89 2.05 -0.34 -6.36
CA SER A 89 3.09 0.60 -6.77
C SER A 89 4.48 -0.03 -6.81
N LEU A 90 4.77 -1.04 -5.97
CA LEU A 90 6.03 -1.81 -6.03
C LEU A 90 6.15 -2.56 -7.36
N ILE A 91 5.09 -3.27 -7.77
CA ILE A 91 5.07 -3.99 -9.05
C ILE A 91 5.10 -3.02 -10.22
N MET A 92 4.42 -1.88 -10.10
CA MET A 92 4.46 -0.82 -11.09
C MET A 92 5.87 -0.26 -11.27
N GLU A 93 6.57 0.07 -10.18
CA GLU A 93 7.96 0.52 -10.16
C GLU A 93 8.90 -0.50 -10.83
N ALA A 94 8.75 -1.79 -10.48
CA ALA A 94 9.51 -2.86 -11.10
C ALA A 94 9.23 -2.99 -12.60
N SER A 95 7.98 -2.76 -13.02
CA SER A 95 7.56 -2.89 -14.42
C SER A 95 8.04 -1.74 -15.29
N LEU A 96 7.96 -0.50 -14.79
CA LEU A 96 8.44 0.67 -15.52
C LEU A 96 9.95 0.59 -15.75
N LYS A 97 10.71 0.16 -14.73
CA LYS A 97 12.13 -0.14 -14.85
C LYS A 97 12.40 -1.30 -15.82
N ALA A 98 11.61 -2.37 -15.77
CA ALA A 98 11.76 -3.48 -16.71
C ALA A 98 11.59 -3.07 -18.18
N PHE A 99 10.71 -2.10 -18.43
CA PHE A 99 10.36 -1.65 -19.79
C PHE A 99 11.18 -0.47 -20.27
N ASP A 100 12.16 0.01 -19.49
CA ASP A 100 12.98 1.19 -19.80
C ASP A 100 12.12 2.45 -20.06
N ILE A 101 11.01 2.57 -19.32
CA ILE A 101 10.13 3.74 -19.39
C ILE A 101 10.71 4.78 -18.43
N SER A 102 11.30 5.85 -18.98
CA SER A 102 11.81 7.00 -18.23
C SER A 102 11.10 8.29 -18.64
N ASP A 103 11.14 9.30 -17.77
CA ASP A 103 10.53 10.62 -18.03
C ASP A 103 11.38 11.51 -18.95
N GLY A 104 12.29 10.91 -19.74
CA GLY A 104 13.13 11.65 -20.69
C GLY A 104 14.22 12.53 -20.06
N THR A 105 14.42 12.46 -18.74
CA THR A 105 15.47 13.22 -18.02
C THR A 105 16.85 12.54 -18.06
N HIS A 106 16.89 11.26 -18.44
CA HIS A 106 18.11 10.50 -18.68
C HIS A 106 18.03 9.84 -20.06
N ASP A 107 18.74 10.40 -21.04
CA ASP A 107 18.80 9.94 -22.45
C ASP A 107 19.50 8.58 -22.66
N MET A 108 19.72 7.80 -21.59
CA MET A 108 20.42 6.51 -21.67
C MET A 108 19.41 5.37 -21.66
N ARG A 109 18.93 5.00 -22.85
CA ARG A 109 18.26 3.71 -23.04
C ARG A 109 19.19 2.57 -22.67
N TYR A 110 18.63 1.46 -22.20
CA TYR A 110 19.40 0.26 -21.95
C TYR A 110 20.14 -0.20 -23.20
N LYS A 111 21.40 -0.58 -23.03
CA LYS A 111 22.26 -1.09 -24.11
C LYS A 111 21.70 -2.35 -24.76
N ASN A 112 20.95 -3.17 -24.02
CA ASN A 112 20.22 -4.33 -24.51
C ASN A 112 18.99 -4.61 -23.62
N SER A 113 18.07 -5.44 -24.10
CA SER A 113 16.84 -5.81 -23.37
C SER A 113 17.08 -6.62 -22.09
N ALA A 114 18.24 -7.25 -21.93
CA ALA A 114 18.55 -8.04 -20.73
C ALA A 114 18.74 -7.14 -19.49
N TYR A 115 19.14 -5.87 -19.67
CA TYR A 115 19.19 -4.91 -18.56
C TYR A 115 17.81 -4.66 -17.94
N GLY A 116 16.73 -4.69 -18.72
CA GLY A 116 15.37 -4.58 -18.16
C GLY A 116 15.03 -5.72 -17.20
N ILE A 117 15.49 -6.94 -17.48
CA ILE A 117 15.32 -8.09 -16.57
C ILE A 117 16.14 -7.88 -15.29
N MET A 118 17.38 -7.37 -15.42
CA MET A 118 18.24 -7.09 -14.27
C MET A 118 17.65 -5.97 -13.40
N GLU A 119 17.09 -4.93 -13.99
CA GLU A 119 16.44 -3.82 -13.28
C GLU A 119 15.16 -4.27 -12.58
N TRP A 120 14.35 -5.11 -13.23
CA TRP A 120 13.21 -5.75 -12.59
C TRP A 120 13.64 -6.55 -11.35
N LEU A 121 14.67 -7.39 -11.47
CA LEU A 121 15.23 -8.15 -10.35
C LEU A 121 15.76 -7.23 -9.25
N SER A 122 16.48 -6.16 -9.62
CA SER A 122 17.00 -5.16 -8.68
C SER A 122 15.88 -4.54 -7.85
N VAL A 123 14.80 -4.07 -8.48
CA VAL A 123 13.66 -3.48 -7.77
C VAL A 123 13.02 -4.50 -6.83
N ILE A 124 12.74 -5.73 -7.31
CA ILE A 124 12.13 -6.78 -6.48
C ILE A 124 13.02 -7.13 -5.27
N LEU A 125 14.32 -7.36 -5.49
CA LEU A 125 15.25 -7.74 -4.42
C LEU A 125 15.43 -6.61 -3.40
N VAL A 126 15.57 -5.37 -3.85
CA VAL A 126 15.74 -4.21 -2.96
C VAL A 126 14.45 -3.94 -2.18
N GLN A 127 13.30 -3.88 -2.86
CA GLN A 127 12.01 -3.58 -2.22
C GLN A 127 11.62 -4.63 -1.18
N PHE A 128 11.69 -5.92 -1.52
CA PHE A 128 11.38 -6.99 -0.56
C PHE A 128 12.49 -7.19 0.48
N GLY A 129 13.75 -6.97 0.12
CA GLY A 129 14.88 -7.03 1.06
C GLY A 129 14.75 -5.97 2.15
N VAL A 130 14.51 -4.72 1.77
CA VAL A 130 14.31 -3.60 2.70
C VAL A 130 13.01 -3.78 3.49
N SER A 131 11.91 -4.21 2.86
CA SER A 131 10.67 -4.55 3.58
C SER A 131 10.88 -5.65 4.63
N SER A 132 11.67 -6.68 4.29
CA SER A 132 12.05 -7.75 5.21
C SER A 132 12.93 -7.25 6.34
N LEU A 133 13.88 -6.36 6.05
CA LEU A 133 14.71 -5.71 7.08
C LEU A 133 13.84 -4.93 8.06
N GLY A 134 12.91 -4.11 7.56
CA GLY A 134 11.95 -3.39 8.40
C GLY A 134 11.13 -4.35 9.27
N PHE A 135 10.63 -5.44 8.67
CA PHE A 135 9.92 -6.49 9.39
C PHE A 135 10.74 -7.12 10.52
N LEU A 136 12.01 -7.46 10.26
CA LEU A 136 12.93 -8.04 11.26
C LEU A 136 13.26 -7.06 12.38
N ILE A 137 13.53 -5.79 12.07
CA ILE A 137 13.71 -4.73 13.08
C ILE A 137 12.46 -4.60 13.94
N GLY A 138 11.26 -4.64 13.34
CA GLY A 138 10.02 -4.61 14.11
C GLY A 138 9.87 -5.76 15.11
N GLN A 139 10.49 -6.93 14.88
CA GLN A 139 10.44 -8.05 15.82
C GLN A 139 11.30 -7.84 17.07
N THR A 140 12.32 -6.97 17.00
CA THR A 140 13.21 -6.68 18.13
C THR A 140 12.65 -5.59 19.03
N ILE A 141 11.73 -4.76 18.53
CA ILE A 141 11.06 -3.72 19.32
C ILE A 141 10.14 -4.39 20.34
N ASN A 142 10.48 -4.28 21.62
CA ASN A 142 9.64 -4.71 22.73
C ASN A 142 9.06 -3.48 23.46
N ILE A 143 7.76 -3.29 23.34
CA ILE A 143 6.97 -2.25 24.02
C ILE A 143 5.92 -2.87 24.96
N GLN A 144 6.00 -4.18 25.25
CA GLN A 144 5.04 -4.86 26.12
C GLN A 144 5.00 -4.25 27.53
N GLU A 145 6.15 -3.85 28.08
CA GLU A 145 6.21 -3.20 29.40
C GLU A 145 5.41 -1.88 29.42
N TYR A 146 5.54 -1.07 28.37
CA TYR A 146 4.83 0.20 28.24
C TYR A 146 3.33 -0.01 27.97
N LEU A 147 2.98 -0.99 27.13
CA LEU A 147 1.58 -1.36 26.86
C LEU A 147 0.89 -1.98 28.08
N GLY A 148 1.62 -2.72 28.91
CA GLY A 148 1.13 -3.25 30.19
C GLY A 148 0.72 -2.13 31.14
N TYR A 149 1.47 -1.03 31.16
CA TYR A 149 1.12 0.16 31.94
C TYR A 149 -0.18 0.80 31.44
N VAL A 150 -0.29 1.08 30.14
CA VAL A 150 -1.48 1.70 29.54
C VAL A 150 -2.74 0.83 29.69
N THR A 151 -2.60 -0.50 29.58
CA THR A 151 -3.74 -1.43 29.71
C THR A 151 -4.19 -1.63 31.16
N LYS A 152 -3.29 -1.52 32.14
CA LYS A 152 -3.61 -1.62 33.58
C LYS A 152 -4.55 -0.51 34.07
N TYR A 153 -4.50 0.68 33.47
CA TYR A 153 -5.37 1.81 33.82
C TYR A 153 -6.60 1.95 32.91
N ARG A 154 -6.87 0.95 32.05
CA ARG A 154 -8.02 0.98 31.14
C ARG A 154 -9.30 0.58 31.87
N THR A 155 -10.12 1.56 32.23
CA THR A 155 -11.47 1.32 32.75
C THR A 155 -12.47 1.04 31.60
N PRO A 156 -13.58 0.33 31.84
CA PRO A 156 -14.63 0.13 30.84
C PRO A 156 -15.23 1.44 30.31
N GLU A 157 -15.28 2.47 31.15
CA GLU A 157 -15.76 3.81 30.76
C GLU A 157 -14.79 4.51 29.82
N ASN A 158 -13.48 4.48 30.12
CA ASN A 158 -12.44 5.04 29.25
C ASN A 158 -12.43 4.33 27.88
N ASP A 159 -12.70 3.02 27.84
CA ASP A 159 -12.84 2.28 26.58
C ASP A 159 -14.03 2.76 25.75
N ARG A 160 -15.15 3.09 26.41
CA ARG A 160 -16.35 3.60 25.74
C ARG A 160 -16.11 5.00 25.16
N TYR A 161 -15.53 5.91 25.93
CA TYR A 161 -15.19 7.25 25.45
C TYR A 161 -14.20 7.20 24.28
N PHE A 162 -13.17 6.34 24.37
CA PHE A 162 -12.23 6.14 23.28
C PHE A 162 -12.92 5.67 21.99
N ARG A 163 -13.86 4.72 22.09
CA ARG A 163 -14.64 4.26 20.93
C ARG A 163 -15.47 5.38 20.29
N TYR A 164 -16.16 6.20 21.09
CA TYR A 164 -16.91 7.34 20.57
C TYR A 164 -16.00 8.39 19.93
N ALA A 165 -14.88 8.70 20.57
CA ALA A 165 -13.88 9.63 20.03
C ALA A 165 -13.36 9.16 18.66
N VAL A 166 -13.07 7.86 18.50
CA VAL A 166 -12.65 7.30 17.21
C VAL A 166 -13.76 7.37 16.16
N ILE A 167 -15.01 7.05 16.53
CA ILE A 167 -16.13 7.12 15.59
C ILE A 167 -16.33 8.55 15.10
N ILE A 168 -16.50 9.51 16.02
CA ILE A 168 -16.72 10.91 15.69
C ILE A 168 -15.51 11.48 14.94
N GLY A 169 -14.29 11.23 15.44
CA GLY A 169 -13.05 11.68 14.80
C GLY A 169 -12.87 11.14 13.39
N SER A 170 -13.22 9.87 13.14
CA SER A 170 -13.13 9.28 11.80
C SER A 170 -14.08 9.94 10.79
N ILE A 171 -15.30 10.28 11.21
CA ILE A 171 -16.29 10.95 10.37
C ILE A 171 -15.87 12.39 10.12
N LEU A 172 -15.48 13.12 11.16
CA LEU A 172 -15.01 14.51 11.03
C LEU A 172 -13.78 14.61 10.12
N LEU A 173 -12.84 13.66 10.25
CA LEU A 173 -11.67 13.61 9.38
C LEU A 173 -12.05 13.33 7.92
N LEU A 174 -12.97 12.41 7.66
CA LEU A 174 -13.47 12.16 6.30
C LEU A 174 -14.13 13.41 5.72
N LEU A 175 -14.99 14.08 6.48
CA LEU A 175 -15.64 15.33 6.07
C LEU A 175 -14.63 16.43 5.76
N LEU A 176 -13.59 16.56 6.60
CA LEU A 176 -12.50 17.50 6.36
C LEU A 176 -11.76 17.18 5.06
N ILE A 177 -11.40 15.92 4.81
CA ILE A 177 -10.71 15.53 3.58
C ILE A 177 -11.59 15.76 2.34
N LEU A 178 -12.89 15.45 2.42
CA LEU A 178 -13.84 15.75 1.34
C LEU A 178 -13.95 17.25 1.07
N PHE A 179 -14.03 18.05 2.12
CA PHE A 179 -14.05 19.50 2.01
C PHE A 179 -12.77 20.01 1.30
N LEU A 180 -11.59 19.55 1.72
CA LEU A 180 -10.33 19.93 1.10
C LEU A 180 -10.22 19.47 -0.37
N ALA A 181 -10.72 18.27 -0.70
CA ALA A 181 -10.72 17.75 -2.06
C ALA A 181 -11.60 18.56 -3.03
N ILE A 182 -12.73 19.10 -2.54
CA ILE A 182 -13.70 19.85 -3.33
C ILE A 182 -13.34 21.33 -3.44
N PHE A 183 -12.99 21.96 -2.31
CA PHE A 183 -12.91 23.41 -2.21
C PHE A 183 -11.51 24.00 -2.38
N LEU A 184 -10.44 23.19 -2.29
CA LEU A 184 -9.10 23.71 -2.59
C LEU A 184 -8.96 24.02 -4.09
N PRO A 185 -8.22 25.08 -4.47
CA PRO A 185 -7.93 25.36 -5.87
C PRO A 185 -6.98 24.31 -6.46
N ASP A 186 -7.05 24.08 -7.78
CA ASP A 186 -6.19 23.11 -8.48
C ASP A 186 -4.70 23.43 -8.37
N SER A 187 -4.34 24.68 -8.07
CA SER A 187 -2.95 25.08 -7.82
C SER A 187 -2.41 24.60 -6.47
N ASN A 188 -3.28 24.18 -5.54
CA ASN A 188 -2.87 23.72 -4.22
C ASN A 188 -2.52 22.23 -4.27
N PHE A 189 -1.25 21.91 -4.01
CA PHE A 189 -0.74 20.53 -4.03
C PHE A 189 -1.56 19.57 -3.15
N PHE A 190 -2.08 20.07 -2.02
CA PHE A 190 -2.83 19.26 -1.06
C PHE A 190 -4.19 18.81 -1.60
N ARG A 191 -4.75 19.50 -2.60
CA ARG A 191 -6.00 19.07 -3.23
C ARG A 191 -5.86 17.67 -3.83
N HIS A 192 -4.77 17.42 -4.56
CA HIS A 192 -4.49 16.11 -5.18
C HIS A 192 -4.26 15.01 -4.14
N TRP A 193 -3.69 15.38 -2.98
CA TRP A 193 -3.54 14.46 -1.86
C TRP A 193 -4.91 14.14 -1.26
N ALA A 194 -5.72 15.16 -0.98
CA ALA A 194 -7.05 15.00 -0.42
C ALA A 194 -7.95 14.16 -1.33
N THR A 195 -7.95 14.41 -2.65
CA THR A 195 -8.73 13.61 -3.61
C THR A 195 -8.30 12.14 -3.60
N SER A 196 -7.00 11.85 -3.53
CA SER A 196 -6.49 10.49 -3.40
C SER A 196 -6.91 9.83 -2.09
N ILE A 197 -6.83 10.56 -0.97
CA ILE A 197 -7.20 10.08 0.36
C ILE A 197 -8.70 9.75 0.43
N CYS A 198 -9.58 10.45 -0.30
CA CYS A 198 -11.00 10.11 -0.37
C CYS A 198 -11.26 8.66 -0.85
N PHE A 199 -10.39 8.11 -1.70
CA PHE A 199 -10.51 6.73 -2.20
C PHE A 199 -9.89 5.68 -1.26
N ALA A 200 -9.06 6.09 -0.30
CA ALA A 200 -8.35 5.19 0.61
C ALA A 200 -9.26 4.28 1.48
N PRO A 201 -10.37 4.79 2.07
CA PRO A 201 -11.25 3.94 2.88
C PRO A 201 -11.92 2.84 2.05
N VAL A 202 -12.23 3.11 0.78
CA VAL A 202 -12.89 2.14 -0.11
C VAL A 202 -11.98 0.93 -0.37
N GLY A 203 -10.72 1.18 -0.74
CA GLY A 203 -9.72 0.12 -0.93
C GLY A 203 -9.45 -0.65 0.36
N CYS A 204 -9.33 0.07 1.49
CA CYS A 204 -9.10 -0.55 2.80
C CYS A 204 -10.26 -1.45 3.26
N PHE A 205 -11.51 -1.00 3.13
CA PHE A 205 -12.67 -1.81 3.48
C PHE A 205 -12.79 -3.04 2.60
N LEU A 206 -12.64 -2.89 1.29
CA LEU A 206 -12.68 -4.00 0.35
C LEU A 206 -11.62 -5.04 0.71
N ARG A 207 -10.37 -4.62 0.95
CA ARG A 207 -9.30 -5.50 1.41
C ARG A 207 -9.67 -6.22 2.71
N TYR A 208 -10.17 -5.49 3.71
CA TYR A 208 -10.56 -6.08 4.99
C TYR A 208 -11.61 -7.20 4.81
N PHE A 209 -12.68 -6.93 4.06
CA PHE A 209 -13.74 -7.91 3.85
C PHE A 209 -13.28 -9.12 3.03
N LEU A 210 -12.54 -8.91 1.94
CA LEU A 210 -12.00 -10.00 1.13
C LEU A 210 -11.00 -10.85 1.90
N SER A 211 -10.09 -10.24 2.66
CA SER A 211 -9.15 -10.97 3.52
C SER A 211 -9.88 -11.78 4.59
N GLN A 212 -10.96 -11.25 5.20
CA GLN A 212 -11.74 -12.02 6.17
C GLN A 212 -12.45 -13.23 5.55
N GLN A 213 -13.02 -13.07 4.36
CA GLN A 213 -13.80 -14.12 3.71
C GLN A 213 -12.92 -15.19 3.05
N LEU A 214 -11.79 -14.81 2.45
CA LEU A 214 -11.06 -15.67 1.52
C LEU A 214 -9.69 -16.16 2.03
N ASN A 215 -9.05 -15.47 2.99
CA ASN A 215 -7.71 -15.91 3.46
C ASN A 215 -7.74 -17.28 4.15
N GLY A 216 -8.89 -17.70 4.69
CA GLY A 216 -9.05 -19.03 5.28
C GLY A 216 -9.15 -20.17 4.25
N THR A 217 -9.60 -19.88 3.03
CA THR A 217 -10.04 -20.88 2.04
C THR A 217 -8.90 -21.77 1.55
N LEU A 218 -7.75 -21.19 1.21
CA LEU A 218 -6.58 -21.90 0.65
C LEU A 218 -5.40 -21.94 1.63
N LYS A 219 -5.65 -21.70 2.92
CA LYS A 219 -4.61 -21.65 3.95
C LYS A 219 -3.85 -22.99 4.07
N ARG A 220 -4.53 -24.13 3.85
CA ARG A 220 -3.89 -25.47 3.86
C ARG A 220 -2.83 -25.63 2.78
N THR A 221 -3.00 -24.97 1.64
CA THR A 221 -2.03 -24.95 0.53
C THR A 221 -1.00 -23.81 0.66
N GLY A 222 -1.01 -23.10 1.79
CA GLY A 222 -0.10 -22.00 2.08
C GLY A 222 -0.38 -20.70 1.32
N ILE A 223 -1.61 -20.48 0.85
CA ILE A 223 -1.99 -19.28 0.09
C ILE A 223 -3.05 -18.50 0.85
N PHE A 224 -2.81 -17.20 1.04
CA PHE A 224 -3.78 -16.27 1.60
C PHE A 224 -4.55 -15.58 0.46
N LEU A 225 -5.62 -16.24 0.02
CA LEU A 225 -6.30 -15.92 -1.24
C LEU A 225 -6.88 -14.50 -1.30
N GLY A 226 -7.46 -14.00 -0.20
CA GLY A 226 -8.01 -12.64 -0.16
C GLY A 226 -6.94 -11.57 -0.38
N THR A 227 -5.80 -11.68 0.30
CA THR A 227 -4.66 -10.77 0.13
C THR A 227 -4.10 -10.84 -1.30
N LEU A 228 -3.94 -12.06 -1.84
CA LEU A 228 -3.51 -12.27 -3.22
C LEU A 228 -4.46 -11.58 -4.23
N ILE A 229 -5.77 -11.79 -4.10
CA ILE A 229 -6.77 -11.17 -5.00
C ILE A 229 -6.72 -9.66 -4.90
N CYS A 230 -6.63 -9.09 -3.70
CA CYS A 230 -6.55 -7.64 -3.52
C CYS A 230 -5.31 -7.06 -4.23
N ASN A 231 -4.14 -7.70 -4.08
CA ASN A 231 -2.92 -7.28 -4.75
C ASN A 231 -3.03 -7.39 -6.28
N LEU A 232 -3.57 -8.49 -6.80
CA LEU A 232 -3.76 -8.69 -8.25
C LEU A 232 -4.73 -7.67 -8.85
N VAL A 233 -5.88 -7.45 -8.21
CA VAL A 233 -6.89 -6.48 -8.68
C VAL A 233 -6.34 -5.06 -8.64
N ALA A 234 -5.63 -4.68 -7.58
CA ALA A 234 -5.02 -3.37 -7.48
C ALA A 234 -3.98 -3.14 -8.59
N VAL A 235 -3.11 -4.11 -8.86
CA VAL A 235 -2.10 -4.02 -9.94
C VAL A 235 -2.77 -3.94 -11.31
N LEU A 236 -3.83 -4.71 -11.55
CA LEU A 236 -4.61 -4.65 -12.79
C LEU A 236 -5.21 -3.25 -13.00
N VAL A 237 -5.92 -2.72 -12.00
CA VAL A 237 -6.57 -1.40 -12.09
C VAL A 237 -5.52 -0.30 -12.21
N GLU A 238 -4.42 -0.35 -11.44
CA GLU A 238 -3.30 0.59 -11.54
C GLU A 238 -2.67 0.57 -12.93
N SER A 239 -2.46 -0.61 -13.53
CA SER A 239 -1.91 -0.73 -14.89
C SER A 239 -2.82 -0.10 -15.95
N ILE A 240 -4.14 -0.30 -15.82
CA ILE A 240 -5.13 0.30 -16.73
C ILE A 240 -5.13 1.83 -16.57
N CYS A 241 -5.23 2.32 -15.34
CA CYS A 241 -5.23 3.76 -15.08
C CYS A 241 -3.93 4.43 -15.54
N PHE A 242 -2.78 3.80 -15.30
CA PHE A 242 -1.50 4.31 -15.77
C PHE A 242 -1.45 4.38 -17.29
N LEU A 243 -1.86 3.32 -18.00
CA LEU A 243 -1.91 3.36 -19.46
C LEU A 243 -2.83 4.47 -19.96
N LEU A 244 -4.01 4.62 -19.36
CA LEU A 244 -4.96 5.69 -19.71
C LEU A 244 -4.40 7.10 -19.53
N LEU A 245 -3.51 7.30 -18.55
CA LEU A 245 -2.79 8.56 -18.34
C LEU A 245 -1.68 8.79 -19.38
N ARG A 246 -1.06 7.71 -19.88
CA ARG A 246 0.06 7.75 -20.84
C ARG A 246 -0.34 7.61 -22.31
N ILE A 247 -1.63 7.46 -22.57
CA ILE A 247 -2.21 7.62 -23.91
C ILE A 247 -2.94 8.96 -23.90
N SER A 248 -2.60 9.86 -24.82
CA SER A 248 -3.10 11.25 -24.90
C SER A 248 -4.61 11.38 -25.21
N LEU A 249 -5.41 10.36 -24.88
CA LEU A 249 -6.87 10.34 -24.97
C LEU A 249 -7.54 11.17 -23.87
N ILE A 250 -6.88 11.32 -22.71
CA ILE A 250 -7.45 12.01 -21.55
C ILE A 250 -6.76 13.35 -21.35
N THR A 251 -7.46 14.43 -21.71
CA THR A 251 -6.90 15.80 -21.67
C THR A 251 -7.50 16.66 -20.56
N ARG A 252 -8.65 16.25 -19.98
CA ARG A 252 -9.30 17.01 -18.91
C ARG A 252 -8.55 16.80 -17.59
N LYS A 253 -8.11 17.90 -16.97
CA LYS A 253 -7.39 17.90 -15.67
C LYS A 253 -8.14 17.16 -14.55
N THR A 254 -9.47 17.23 -14.57
CA THR A 254 -10.33 16.50 -13.62
C THR A 254 -10.19 14.99 -13.76
N ASP A 255 -10.19 14.49 -15.00
CA ASP A 255 -10.11 13.06 -15.29
C ASP A 255 -8.73 12.52 -14.90
N ILE A 256 -7.67 13.27 -15.21
CA ILE A 256 -6.29 12.99 -14.78
C ILE A 256 -6.20 12.91 -13.25
N THR A 257 -6.78 13.89 -12.55
CA THR A 257 -6.79 13.92 -11.07
C THR A 257 -7.52 12.72 -10.49
N VAL A 258 -8.66 12.33 -11.07
CA VAL A 258 -9.43 11.17 -10.62
C VAL A 258 -8.67 9.87 -10.87
N LEU A 259 -8.06 9.69 -12.05
CA LEU A 259 -7.25 8.50 -12.34
C LEU A 259 -6.04 8.38 -11.41
N ASN A 260 -5.32 9.47 -11.17
CA ASN A 260 -4.25 9.51 -10.19
C ASN A 260 -4.76 9.19 -8.77
N SER A 261 -5.95 9.69 -8.41
CA SER A 261 -6.57 9.40 -7.12
C SER A 261 -7.00 7.94 -6.98
N ILE A 262 -7.38 7.28 -8.07
CA ILE A 262 -7.66 5.83 -8.08
C ILE A 262 -6.37 5.04 -7.90
N ILE A 263 -5.29 5.38 -8.62
CA ILE A 263 -3.98 4.74 -8.49
C ILE A 263 -3.47 4.90 -7.05
N VAL A 264 -3.29 6.14 -6.62
CA VAL A 264 -2.69 6.47 -5.33
C VAL A 264 -3.62 6.04 -4.21
N GLY A 265 -4.89 6.43 -4.25
CA GLY A 265 -5.86 6.17 -3.18
C GLY A 265 -6.40 4.74 -3.16
N PHE A 266 -7.15 4.34 -4.17
CA PHE A 266 -7.84 3.05 -4.18
C PHE A 266 -6.88 1.86 -4.34
N CYS A 267 -6.11 1.79 -5.43
CA CYS A 267 -5.20 0.66 -5.71
C CYS A 267 -4.11 0.56 -4.64
N GLY A 268 -3.54 1.70 -4.27
CA GLY A 268 -2.52 1.78 -3.23
C GLY A 268 -2.95 1.28 -1.86
N THR A 269 -4.24 1.37 -1.51
CA THR A 269 -4.77 0.91 -0.20
C THR A 269 -5.48 -0.44 -0.24
N LEU A 270 -5.96 -0.84 -1.42
CA LEU A 270 -6.44 -2.17 -1.72
C LEU A 270 -5.30 -3.18 -1.69
N SER A 271 -4.15 -2.85 -2.28
CA SER A 271 -2.94 -3.68 -2.20
C SER A 271 -2.19 -3.48 -0.88
N THR A 272 -1.33 -4.44 -0.51
CA THR A 272 -0.48 -4.27 0.68
C THR A 272 0.74 -5.19 0.66
N THR A 273 1.91 -4.59 0.98
CA THR A 273 3.17 -5.33 1.19
C THR A 273 3.32 -5.76 2.65
N SER A 274 2.86 -4.94 3.60
CA SER A 274 3.03 -5.22 5.03
C SER A 274 2.27 -6.46 5.50
N THR A 275 1.03 -6.65 5.04
CA THR A 275 0.26 -7.87 5.36
C THR A 275 0.85 -9.09 4.64
N LEU A 276 1.31 -8.95 3.39
CA LEU A 276 2.00 -10.02 2.67
C LEU A 276 3.24 -10.49 3.45
N MET A 277 4.05 -9.58 4.00
CA MET A 277 5.21 -9.96 4.82
C MET A 277 4.83 -10.71 6.10
N VAL A 278 3.76 -10.30 6.78
CA VAL A 278 3.23 -11.03 7.95
C VAL A 278 2.79 -12.44 7.56
N GLU A 279 2.09 -12.58 6.43
CA GLU A 279 1.62 -13.86 5.91
C GLU A 279 2.78 -14.78 5.56
N LEU A 280 3.76 -14.27 4.81
CA LEU A 280 4.98 -15.01 4.45
C LEU A 280 5.75 -15.49 5.67
N ALA A 281 5.89 -14.64 6.69
CA ALA A 281 6.55 -15.00 7.94
C ALA A 281 5.83 -16.12 8.70
N SER A 282 4.51 -16.25 8.54
CA SER A 282 3.69 -17.29 9.18
C SER A 282 3.71 -18.65 8.46
N LEU A 283 4.26 -18.72 7.25
CA LEU A 283 4.30 -19.94 6.42
C LEU A 283 5.60 -20.74 6.60
N THR A 284 5.51 -22.05 6.31
CA THR A 284 6.70 -22.91 6.16
C THR A 284 7.52 -22.47 4.94
N PRO A 285 8.83 -22.79 4.86
CA PRO A 285 9.70 -22.29 3.79
C PRO A 285 9.17 -22.55 2.38
N VAL A 286 8.70 -23.78 2.10
CA VAL A 286 8.17 -24.15 0.78
C VAL A 286 6.93 -23.33 0.40
N HIS A 287 5.97 -23.22 1.32
CA HIS A 287 4.76 -22.42 1.09
C HIS A 287 5.06 -20.94 0.97
N ARG A 288 6.02 -20.43 1.74
CA ARG A 288 6.49 -19.05 1.67
C ARG A 288 7.03 -18.72 0.28
N TYR A 289 7.96 -19.52 -0.23
CA TYR A 289 8.51 -19.28 -1.57
C TYR A 289 7.44 -19.39 -2.65
N LYS A 290 6.57 -20.41 -2.59
CA LYS A 290 5.46 -20.57 -3.54
C LYS A 290 4.51 -19.38 -3.53
N TYR A 291 4.10 -18.91 -2.35
CA TYR A 291 3.15 -17.80 -2.23
C TYR A 291 3.78 -16.48 -2.65
N PHE A 292 5.05 -16.25 -2.29
CA PHE A 292 5.82 -15.09 -2.72
C PHE A 292 5.97 -15.04 -4.25
N THR A 293 6.45 -16.12 -4.86
CA THR A 293 6.64 -16.17 -6.31
C THR A 293 5.31 -16.02 -7.05
N ALA A 294 4.26 -16.71 -6.61
CA ALA A 294 2.92 -16.54 -7.20
C ALA A 294 2.44 -15.08 -7.12
N SER A 295 2.60 -14.43 -5.96
CA SER A 295 2.17 -13.03 -5.78
C SER A 295 2.91 -12.07 -6.71
N VAL A 296 4.23 -12.21 -6.83
CA VAL A 296 5.06 -11.33 -7.67
C VAL A 296 4.83 -11.60 -9.15
N PHE A 297 4.96 -12.85 -9.60
CA PHE A 297 4.88 -13.18 -11.03
C PHE A 297 3.47 -12.97 -11.59
N LEU A 298 2.41 -13.42 -10.91
CA LEU A 298 1.04 -13.22 -11.41
C LEU A 298 0.68 -11.74 -11.50
N SER A 299 1.15 -10.93 -10.55
CA SER A 299 0.92 -9.48 -10.58
C SER A 299 1.68 -8.81 -11.72
N PHE A 300 2.94 -9.21 -11.94
CA PHE A 300 3.78 -8.66 -13.00
C PHE A 300 3.22 -8.92 -14.41
N LEU A 301 2.44 -9.97 -14.62
CA LEU A 301 1.79 -10.23 -15.90
C LEU A 301 0.87 -9.08 -16.36
N PHE A 302 0.20 -8.39 -15.45
CA PHE A 302 -0.73 -7.31 -15.83
C PHE A 302 -0.02 -6.11 -16.47
N PRO A 303 0.99 -5.48 -15.84
CA PRO A 303 1.75 -4.41 -16.49
C PRO A 303 2.40 -4.85 -17.81
N VAL A 304 2.92 -6.08 -17.89
CA VAL A 304 3.50 -6.61 -19.14
C VAL A 304 2.46 -6.61 -20.26
N LEU A 305 1.27 -7.17 -20.02
CA LEU A 305 0.23 -7.30 -21.02
C LEU A 305 -0.45 -5.98 -21.38
N ILE A 306 -0.55 -5.05 -20.43
CA ILE A 306 -1.30 -3.80 -20.62
C ILE A 306 -0.36 -2.68 -21.07
N ILE A 307 0.69 -2.41 -20.30
CA ILE A 307 1.61 -1.29 -20.53
C ILE A 307 2.74 -1.71 -21.46
N GLY A 308 3.38 -2.86 -21.19
CA GLY A 308 4.51 -3.36 -21.98
C GLY A 308 4.13 -3.56 -23.45
N VAL A 309 3.08 -4.34 -23.72
CA VAL A 309 2.59 -4.58 -25.09
C VAL A 309 2.26 -3.27 -25.81
N TYR A 310 1.60 -2.32 -25.14
CA TYR A 310 1.28 -1.03 -25.76
C TYR A 310 2.55 -0.21 -26.04
N ASN A 311 3.47 -0.14 -25.08
CA ASN A 311 4.74 0.58 -25.24
C ASN A 311 5.57 0.02 -26.39
N TRP A 312 5.68 -1.30 -26.52
CA TRP A 312 6.46 -1.93 -27.61
C TRP A 312 5.80 -1.82 -28.99
N THR A 313 4.49 -1.65 -29.07
CA THR A 313 3.76 -1.61 -30.35
C THR A 313 3.42 -0.20 -30.84
N ARG A 314 3.13 0.73 -29.92
CA ARG A 314 2.67 2.09 -30.22
C ARG A 314 3.54 3.19 -29.60
N GLY A 315 4.31 2.86 -28.57
CA GLY A 315 5.00 3.84 -27.72
C GLY A 315 4.05 4.58 -26.78
N LEU A 316 4.57 5.03 -25.63
CA LEU A 316 3.84 5.86 -24.67
C LEU A 316 4.11 7.35 -24.94
N SER A 317 3.16 8.24 -24.63
CA SER A 317 3.45 9.67 -24.64
C SER A 317 4.42 10.01 -23.48
N PRO A 318 5.28 11.04 -23.62
CA PRO A 318 6.00 11.61 -22.48
C PRO A 318 5.01 12.14 -21.43
N ASP A 319 5.47 12.26 -20.19
CA ASP A 319 4.73 12.93 -19.09
C ASP A 319 4.60 14.44 -19.32
#